data_AF-A0A7L3V3J3-F1
#
_entry.id   AF-A0A7L3V3J3-F1
#
_cell.length_a   1.000
_cell.length_b   1.000
_cell.length_c   1.000
_cell.angle_alpha   90.00
_cell.angle_beta   90.00
_cell.angle_gamma   90.00
#
_symmetry.space_group_name_H-M   'P 1'
#
loop_
_entity.id
_entity.type
_entity.pdbx_description
1 polymer ?
#
loop_
_entity_poly.entity_id
_entity_poly.type
_entity_poly.pdbx_seq_one_letter_code
_entity_poly.pdbx_strand_id
1 'polypeptide(L)'
;ALPAAFGASRALPATPGPRSGPAEAEGDPGLVRFSSPELERRLRGLAGVRGGFVSEEEAAELLREVEPALRRGRYQRDHWDRAISGYRETERDLGGVLGGSLLPRVAPSFPPHAPPRPRAHVLDLEPGGAVGPHVDSTKFCGCTIAGLSLLSSSVLRLRSLRDPRDHLELLLEPGSLYVLR
;
A
#
# COMPACT_ATOMS: atom_id res chain seq x y z
N ALA A 1 -26.66 -26.98 67.82
CA ALA A 1 -27.34 -25.69 67.55
C ALA A 1 -26.76 -25.11 66.26
N LEU A 2 -27.60 -24.98 65.22
CA LEU A 2 -27.37 -24.06 64.08
C LEU A 2 -27.59 -22.62 64.58
N PRO A 3 -26.90 -21.60 64.03
CA PRO A 3 -27.28 -20.94 62.75
C PRO A 3 -26.03 -20.51 61.94
N ALA A 4 -26.02 -19.87 60.76
CA ALA A 4 -26.95 -19.55 59.68
C ALA A 4 -26.10 -19.27 58.41
N ALA A 5 -26.76 -19.32 57.25
CA ALA A 5 -26.21 -19.17 55.90
C ALA A 5 -25.72 -17.75 55.54
N PHE A 6 -24.84 -17.65 54.54
CA PHE A 6 -24.99 -16.72 53.41
C PHE A 6 -24.24 -17.27 52.19
N GLY A 7 -25.01 -17.52 51.12
CA GLY A 7 -24.48 -17.89 49.81
C GLY A 7 -24.16 -16.66 48.96
N ALA A 8 -23.19 -16.81 48.07
CA ALA A 8 -23.03 -15.98 46.88
C ALA A 8 -22.44 -16.85 45.76
N SER A 9 -23.32 -17.31 44.87
CA SER A 9 -22.94 -17.93 43.60
C SER A 9 -22.39 -16.83 42.70
N ARG A 10 -21.12 -16.94 42.29
CA ARG A 10 -20.51 -16.00 41.34
C ARG A 10 -20.30 -16.72 40.01
N ALA A 11 -21.14 -16.35 39.05
CA ALA A 11 -21.08 -16.81 37.67
C ALA A 11 -19.70 -16.51 37.06
N LEU A 12 -19.12 -17.51 36.38
CA LEU A 12 -17.93 -17.35 35.56
C LEU A 12 -18.30 -16.56 34.30
N PRO A 13 -17.48 -15.56 33.89
CA PRO A 13 -17.76 -14.83 32.66
C PRO A 13 -17.54 -15.73 31.44
N ALA A 14 -18.48 -15.63 30.51
CA ALA A 14 -18.47 -16.32 29.22
C ALA A 14 -17.21 -15.97 28.42
N THR A 15 -16.60 -16.99 27.83
CA THR A 15 -15.55 -16.86 26.84
C THR A 15 -16.09 -16.11 25.61
N PRO A 16 -15.44 -15.03 25.15
CA PRO A 16 -15.82 -14.44 23.88
C PRO A 16 -15.40 -15.40 22.76
N GLY A 17 -16.36 -15.72 21.88
CA GLY A 17 -16.12 -16.51 20.68
C GLY A 17 -15.07 -15.87 19.75
N PRO A 18 -14.67 -16.57 18.68
CA PRO A 18 -13.58 -16.13 17.83
C PRO A 18 -13.94 -14.77 17.24
N ARG A 19 -13.15 -13.76 17.60
CA ARG A 19 -13.15 -12.47 16.92
C ARG A 19 -12.86 -12.75 15.46
N SER A 20 -13.75 -12.29 14.60
CA SER A 20 -13.52 -12.10 13.17
C SER A 20 -12.10 -11.59 12.97
N GLY A 21 -11.36 -12.24 12.07
CA GLY A 21 -10.03 -11.81 11.67
C GLY A 21 -10.04 -10.35 11.21
N PRO A 22 -8.87 -9.69 11.12
CA PRO A 22 -8.79 -8.34 10.58
C PRO A 22 -9.46 -8.35 9.21
N ALA A 23 -10.43 -7.43 9.03
CA ALA A 23 -11.12 -7.25 7.76
C ALA A 23 -10.08 -7.26 6.63
N GLU A 24 -10.22 -8.21 5.72
CA GLU A 24 -9.45 -8.21 4.49
C GLU A 24 -9.61 -6.80 3.90
N ALA A 25 -8.51 -6.08 3.74
CA ALA A 25 -8.53 -4.71 3.22
C ALA A 25 -8.93 -4.77 1.74
N GLU A 26 -10.22 -4.97 1.49
CA GLU A 26 -10.82 -4.98 0.16
C GLU A 26 -10.71 -3.53 -0.37
N GLY A 27 -10.05 -3.37 -1.51
CA GLY A 27 -9.86 -2.05 -2.13
C GLY A 27 -11.19 -1.47 -2.62
N ASP A 28 -11.21 -0.17 -2.89
CA ASP A 28 -12.38 0.52 -3.41
C ASP A 28 -12.68 0.03 -4.84
N PRO A 29 -13.83 -0.60 -5.10
CA PRO A 29 -14.11 -1.24 -6.39
C PRO A 29 -14.20 -0.23 -7.54
N GLY A 30 -14.48 1.04 -7.25
CA GLY A 30 -14.49 2.12 -8.25
C GLY A 30 -13.11 2.55 -8.75
N LEU A 31 -12.03 2.18 -8.05
CA LEU A 31 -10.66 2.57 -8.37
C LEU A 31 -9.90 1.50 -9.16
N VAL A 32 -10.51 0.33 -9.41
CA VAL A 32 -9.88 -0.77 -10.15
C VAL A 32 -10.76 -1.22 -11.29
N ARG A 33 -10.20 -1.23 -12.51
CA ARG A 33 -10.87 -1.71 -13.71
C ARG A 33 -10.16 -2.94 -14.25
N PHE A 34 -10.87 -4.06 -14.31
CA PHE A 34 -10.38 -5.32 -14.90
C PHE A 34 -10.82 -5.44 -16.36
N SER A 35 -10.01 -6.10 -17.18
CA SER A 35 -10.33 -6.39 -18.58
C SER A 35 -11.46 -7.41 -18.75
N SER A 36 -11.70 -8.26 -17.74
CA SER A 36 -12.77 -9.25 -17.73
C SER A 36 -13.19 -9.63 -16.31
N PRO A 37 -14.45 -10.10 -16.10
CA PRO A 37 -14.90 -10.64 -14.82
C PRO A 37 -14.10 -11.86 -14.34
N GLU A 38 -13.60 -12.69 -15.27
CA GLU A 38 -12.76 -13.85 -14.96
C GLU A 38 -11.44 -13.40 -14.31
N LEU A 39 -10.84 -12.34 -14.83
CA LEU A 39 -9.61 -11.77 -14.30
C LEU A 39 -9.85 -11.17 -12.92
N GLU A 40 -10.95 -10.42 -12.75
CA GLU A 40 -11.36 -9.87 -11.45
C GLU A 40 -11.48 -10.98 -10.40
N ARG A 41 -12.20 -12.08 -10.70
CA ARG A 41 -12.33 -13.20 -9.77
C ARG A 41 -10.97 -13.81 -9.40
N ARG A 42 -10.03 -13.89 -10.34
CA ARG A 42 -8.70 -14.46 -10.11
C ARG A 42 -7.79 -13.53 -9.30
N LEU A 43 -7.92 -12.22 -9.45
CA LEU A 43 -7.04 -11.22 -8.84
C LEU A 43 -7.67 -10.50 -7.63
N ARG A 44 -8.89 -10.88 -7.25
CA ARG A 44 -9.56 -10.38 -6.05
C ARG A 44 -8.66 -10.56 -4.82
N GLY A 45 -8.43 -9.46 -4.09
CA GLY A 45 -7.56 -9.44 -2.91
C GLY A 45 -6.05 -9.39 -3.19
N LEU A 46 -5.62 -9.61 -4.45
CA LEU A 46 -4.20 -9.56 -4.85
C LEU A 46 -3.78 -8.18 -5.35
N ALA A 47 -4.67 -7.46 -6.04
CA ALA A 47 -4.42 -6.09 -6.48
C ALA A 47 -5.60 -5.19 -6.06
N GLY A 48 -5.31 -4.06 -5.40
CA GLY A 48 -6.35 -3.14 -4.94
C GLY A 48 -5.83 -1.75 -4.65
N VAL A 49 -6.74 -0.77 -4.63
CA VAL A 49 -6.50 0.62 -4.23
C VAL A 49 -7.42 0.98 -3.09
N ARG A 50 -6.91 1.76 -2.13
CA ARG A 50 -7.71 2.42 -1.08
C ARG A 50 -7.56 3.92 -1.26
N GLY A 51 -8.62 4.59 -1.68
CA GLY A 51 -8.71 6.04 -1.78
C GLY A 51 -8.71 6.70 -0.41
N GLY A 52 -8.24 7.95 -0.34
CA GLY A 52 -8.19 8.72 0.92
C GLY A 52 -7.45 7.98 2.04
N PHE A 53 -6.47 7.14 1.71
CA PHE A 53 -5.72 6.38 2.70
C PHE A 53 -4.92 7.30 3.61
N VAL A 54 -4.43 8.43 3.11
CA VAL A 54 -3.91 9.55 3.91
C VAL A 54 -4.71 10.82 3.63
N SER A 55 -4.83 11.69 4.63
CA SER A 55 -5.43 13.01 4.45
C SER A 55 -4.51 13.97 3.68
N GLU A 56 -5.04 15.11 3.25
CA GLU A 56 -4.24 16.16 2.60
C GLU A 56 -3.16 16.71 3.53
N GLU A 57 -3.46 16.83 4.83
CA GLU A 57 -2.51 17.27 5.85
C GLU A 57 -1.40 16.25 6.05
N GLU A 58 -1.73 14.97 6.19
CA GLU A 58 -0.76 13.87 6.29
C GLU A 58 0.15 13.82 5.05
N ALA A 59 -0.44 13.97 3.85
CA ALA A 59 0.30 14.04 2.59
C ALA A 59 1.25 15.24 2.56
N ALA A 60 0.78 16.43 2.94
CA ALA A 60 1.58 17.65 2.96
C ALA A 60 2.76 17.57 3.94
N GLU A 61 2.55 16.98 5.11
CA GLU A 61 3.61 16.73 6.06
C GLU A 61 4.62 15.68 5.56
N LEU A 62 4.17 14.60 4.91
CA LEU A 62 5.06 13.60 4.31
C LEU A 62 5.93 14.23 3.22
N LEU A 63 5.33 15.08 2.38
CA LEU A 63 6.03 15.88 1.38
C LEU A 63 7.11 16.77 2.02
N ARG A 64 6.82 17.46 3.14
CA ARG A 64 7.83 18.27 3.84
C ARG A 64 9.01 17.44 4.34
N GLU A 65 8.78 16.18 4.71
CA GLU A 65 9.83 15.26 5.15
C GLU A 65 10.73 14.80 3.99
N VAL A 66 10.14 14.47 2.83
CA VAL A 66 10.89 13.88 1.69
C VAL A 66 11.43 14.91 0.68
N GLU A 67 10.80 16.07 0.53
CA GLU A 67 11.14 17.08 -0.48
C GLU A 67 12.60 17.58 -0.37
N PRO A 68 13.17 17.87 0.82
CA PRO A 68 14.56 18.34 0.91
C PRO A 68 15.57 17.33 0.35
N ALA A 69 15.25 16.05 0.41
CA ALA A 69 16.07 14.98 -0.15
C ALA A 69 15.96 14.92 -1.67
N LEU A 70 14.72 14.89 -2.16
CA LEU A 70 14.42 14.84 -3.59
C LEU A 70 15.05 16.02 -4.33
N ARG A 71 14.99 17.23 -3.75
CA ARG A 71 15.58 18.46 -4.32
C ARG A 71 17.09 18.44 -4.48
N ARG A 72 17.81 17.55 -3.77
CA ARG A 72 19.26 17.36 -3.99
C ARG A 72 19.53 16.58 -5.27
N GLY A 73 18.60 15.73 -5.69
CA GLY A 73 18.64 15.04 -6.97
C GLY A 73 18.22 15.95 -8.13
N ARG A 74 18.75 15.66 -9.32
CA ARG A 74 18.28 16.23 -10.57
C ARG A 74 17.32 15.24 -11.22
N TYR A 75 16.36 15.74 -11.98
CA TYR A 75 15.55 14.89 -12.84
C TYR A 75 16.43 14.18 -13.87
N GLN A 76 16.25 12.87 -13.96
CA GLN A 76 16.90 11.95 -14.87
C GLN A 76 15.95 11.69 -16.03
N ARG A 77 16.48 11.80 -17.25
CA ARG A 77 15.68 11.63 -18.47
C ARG A 77 15.44 10.17 -18.82
N ASP A 78 16.44 9.30 -18.57
CA ASP A 78 16.35 7.88 -18.87
C ASP A 78 17.08 7.04 -17.80
N HIS A 79 16.46 5.96 -17.35
CA HIS A 79 17.11 4.88 -16.60
C HIS A 79 17.77 3.87 -17.56
N TRP A 80 18.77 3.10 -17.10
CA TRP A 80 19.54 2.18 -17.96
C TRP A 80 18.68 1.06 -18.59
N ASP A 81 17.59 0.67 -17.94
CA ASP A 81 16.59 -0.28 -18.46
C ASP A 81 15.40 0.41 -19.17
N ARG A 82 15.39 1.74 -19.22
CA ARG A 82 14.32 2.60 -19.77
C ARG A 82 12.95 2.41 -19.13
N ALA A 83 12.88 1.86 -17.91
CA ALA A 83 11.64 1.67 -17.18
C ALA A 83 11.11 2.97 -16.56
N ILE A 84 11.95 3.99 -16.35
CA ILE A 84 11.52 5.27 -15.76
C ILE A 84 12.15 6.43 -16.51
N SER A 85 11.35 7.46 -16.80
CA SER A 85 11.75 8.70 -17.47
C SER A 85 11.18 9.92 -16.74
N GLY A 86 11.94 11.02 -16.73
CA GLY A 86 11.50 12.29 -16.11
C GLY A 86 11.34 12.17 -14.59
N TYR A 87 12.33 11.58 -13.92
CA TYR A 87 12.21 11.21 -12.52
C TYR A 87 13.40 11.62 -11.67
N ARG A 88 13.18 11.80 -10.37
CA ARG A 88 14.22 11.83 -9.34
C ARG A 88 13.81 10.92 -8.20
N GLU A 89 14.77 10.34 -7.51
CA GLU A 89 14.48 9.35 -6.47
C GLU A 89 15.45 9.43 -5.29
N THR A 90 15.01 8.90 -4.16
CA THR A 90 15.84 8.68 -2.97
C THR A 90 15.28 7.48 -2.21
N GLU A 91 16.14 6.82 -1.44
CA GLU A 91 15.68 5.95 -0.35
C GLU A 91 15.57 6.76 0.94
N ARG A 92 14.57 6.44 1.78
CA ARG A 92 14.32 7.10 3.07
C ARG A 92 13.97 6.08 4.13
N ASP A 93 14.53 6.22 5.32
CA ASP A 93 14.10 5.45 6.48
C ASP A 93 12.68 5.88 6.88
N LEU A 94 11.77 4.92 7.05
CA LEU A 94 10.39 5.17 7.46
C LEU A 94 10.24 5.41 8.97
N GLY A 95 11.34 5.60 9.69
CA GLY A 95 11.35 5.81 11.14
C GLY A 95 11.08 7.25 11.60
N GLY A 96 10.82 8.17 10.66
CA GLY A 96 10.43 9.56 10.97
C GLY A 96 9.05 9.64 11.63
N VAL A 97 8.62 10.86 12.00
CA VAL A 97 7.36 11.09 12.73
C VAL A 97 6.16 10.55 11.95
N LEU A 98 6.10 10.81 10.64
CA LEU A 98 5.01 10.29 9.80
C LEU A 98 5.25 8.91 9.22
N GLY A 99 6.49 8.59 8.85
CA GLY A 99 6.81 7.21 8.47
C GLY A 99 6.40 6.23 9.58
N GLY A 100 6.65 6.59 10.84
CA GLY A 100 6.27 5.82 12.01
C GLY A 100 4.77 5.75 12.28
N SER A 101 3.97 6.75 11.87
CA SER A 101 2.51 6.70 12.00
C SER A 101 1.84 5.95 10.84
N LEU A 102 2.45 5.96 9.65
CA LEU A 102 1.95 5.27 8.46
C LEU A 102 2.34 3.79 8.42
N LEU A 103 3.52 3.42 8.92
CA LEU A 103 3.99 2.03 8.92
C LEU A 103 2.97 1.04 9.52
N PRO A 104 2.39 1.31 10.71
CA PRO A 104 1.42 0.41 11.32
C PRO A 104 0.12 0.29 10.52
N ARG A 105 -0.23 1.29 9.71
CA ARG A 105 -1.43 1.27 8.84
C ARG A 105 -1.19 0.48 7.56
N VAL A 106 0.04 0.49 7.05
CA VAL A 106 0.47 -0.21 5.83
C VAL A 106 0.90 -1.65 6.13
N ALA A 107 1.47 -1.92 7.30
CA ALA A 107 1.99 -3.23 7.69
C ALA A 107 0.98 -4.40 7.55
N PRO A 108 -0.32 -4.25 7.86
CA PRO A 108 -1.31 -5.31 7.65
C PRO A 108 -1.48 -5.73 6.19
N SER A 109 -1.01 -4.92 5.23
CA SER A 109 -1.03 -5.29 3.83
C SER A 109 0.03 -6.34 3.48
N PHE A 110 1.05 -6.52 4.31
CA PHE A 110 2.16 -7.43 4.11
C PHE A 110 1.96 -8.73 4.89
N PRO A 111 2.44 -9.88 4.38
CA PRO A 111 2.36 -11.11 5.14
C PRO A 111 3.29 -11.06 6.36
N PRO A 112 2.95 -11.71 7.49
CA PRO A 112 3.74 -11.64 8.72
C PRO A 112 5.21 -12.07 8.57
N HIS A 113 5.50 -12.96 7.62
CA HIS A 113 6.85 -13.49 7.36
C HIS A 113 7.67 -12.61 6.40
N ALA A 114 7.07 -11.59 5.77
CA ALA A 114 7.76 -10.64 4.90
C ALA A 114 7.23 -9.21 5.16
N PRO A 115 7.59 -8.59 6.30
CA PRO A 115 7.14 -7.24 6.65
C PRO A 115 7.70 -6.18 5.70
N PRO A 116 7.16 -4.94 5.73
CA PRO A 116 7.70 -3.82 4.96
C PRO A 116 9.20 -3.62 5.23
N ARG A 117 9.93 -3.20 4.20
CA ARG A 117 11.34 -2.81 4.36
C ARG A 117 11.42 -1.55 5.24
N PRO A 118 12.50 -1.40 6.03
CA PRO A 118 12.69 -0.22 6.89
C PRO A 118 12.90 1.06 6.09
N ARG A 119 13.32 0.94 4.82
CA ARG A 119 13.48 2.04 3.88
C ARG A 119 12.40 2.00 2.82
N ALA A 120 11.76 3.14 2.60
CA ALA A 120 10.91 3.38 1.44
C ALA A 120 11.73 3.95 0.29
N HIS A 121 11.39 3.50 -0.91
CA HIS A 121 11.75 4.17 -2.15
C HIS A 121 10.78 5.33 -2.36
N VAL A 122 11.33 6.54 -2.53
CA VAL A 122 10.55 7.74 -2.84
C VAL A 122 10.87 8.13 -4.28
N LEU A 123 9.86 8.09 -5.13
CA LEU A 123 9.92 8.43 -6.54
C LEU A 123 9.12 9.71 -6.79
N ASP A 124 9.75 10.67 -7.45
CA ASP A 124 9.13 11.92 -7.89
C ASP A 124 9.22 12.00 -9.40
N LEU A 125 8.06 12.14 -10.05
CA LEU A 125 7.90 12.25 -11.49
C LEU A 125 7.55 13.70 -11.85
N GLU A 126 8.29 14.28 -12.78
CA GLU A 126 7.94 15.59 -13.33
C GLU A 126 6.72 15.48 -14.26
N PRO A 127 6.07 16.60 -14.63
CA PRO A 127 5.03 16.58 -15.66
C PRO A 127 5.54 15.97 -16.97
N GLY A 128 4.90 14.90 -17.43
CA GLY A 128 5.33 14.13 -18.61
C GLY A 128 6.32 13.00 -18.29
N GLY A 129 6.81 12.91 -17.06
CA GLY A 129 7.52 11.75 -16.53
C GLY A 129 6.61 10.53 -16.44
N ALA A 130 7.20 9.34 -16.53
CA ALA A 130 6.46 8.09 -16.60
C ALA A 130 7.29 6.91 -16.11
N VAL A 131 6.58 5.90 -15.62
CA VAL A 131 7.10 4.57 -15.36
C VAL A 131 6.56 3.65 -16.44
N GLY A 132 7.44 3.17 -17.31
CA GLY A 132 7.14 2.23 -18.39
C GLY A 132 6.87 0.81 -17.90
N PRO A 133 6.44 -0.10 -18.79
CA PRO A 133 6.14 -1.48 -18.44
C PRO A 133 7.38 -2.22 -17.94
N HIS A 134 7.33 -2.72 -16.71
CA HIS A 134 8.40 -3.51 -16.12
C HIS A 134 7.81 -4.46 -15.07
N VAL A 135 8.65 -5.38 -14.58
CA VAL A 135 8.38 -6.22 -13.41
C VAL A 135 9.50 -5.97 -12.42
N ASP A 136 9.14 -5.62 -11.20
CA ASP A 136 10.09 -5.42 -10.12
C ASP A 136 11.00 -6.63 -9.93
N SER A 137 12.28 -6.36 -9.64
CA SER A 137 13.25 -7.41 -9.38
C SER A 137 12.90 -8.18 -8.11
N THR A 138 12.74 -9.51 -8.21
CA THR A 138 12.50 -10.39 -7.06
C THR A 138 13.65 -10.42 -6.05
N LYS A 139 14.83 -9.87 -6.40
CA LYS A 139 15.95 -9.69 -5.46
C LYS A 139 15.71 -8.53 -4.50
N PHE A 140 14.97 -7.52 -4.95
CA PHE A 140 14.78 -6.25 -4.23
C PHE A 140 13.34 -6.03 -3.78
N CYS A 141 12.36 -6.64 -4.45
CA CYS A 141 10.95 -6.62 -4.07
C CYS A 141 10.55 -8.01 -3.55
N GLY A 142 9.83 -8.01 -2.42
CA GLY A 142 9.25 -9.23 -1.85
C GLY A 142 7.98 -9.66 -2.60
N CYS A 143 7.12 -10.42 -1.93
CA CYS A 143 5.81 -10.82 -2.47
C CYS A 143 4.72 -9.75 -2.26
N THR A 144 5.06 -8.53 -1.84
CA THR A 144 4.09 -7.46 -1.66
C THR A 144 4.73 -6.12 -1.97
N ILE A 145 4.03 -5.32 -2.77
CA ILE A 145 4.36 -3.92 -3.04
C ILE A 145 3.19 -3.08 -2.53
N ALA A 146 3.49 -2.07 -1.72
CA ALA A 146 2.51 -1.08 -1.29
C ALA A 146 3.04 0.31 -1.62
N GLY A 147 2.27 1.09 -2.39
CA GLY A 147 2.69 2.42 -2.83
C GLY A 147 1.66 3.47 -2.45
N LEU A 148 2.14 4.56 -1.88
CA LEU A 148 1.36 5.74 -1.53
C LEU A 148 1.49 6.78 -2.65
N SER A 149 0.36 7.22 -3.21
CA SER A 149 0.34 8.22 -4.27
C SER A 149 0.10 9.61 -3.69
N LEU A 150 0.89 10.59 -4.09
CA LEU A 150 0.82 11.97 -3.60
C LEU A 150 0.71 12.95 -4.79
N LEU A 151 0.35 14.20 -4.49
CA LEU A 151 0.31 15.35 -5.41
C LEU A 151 -0.72 15.28 -6.54
N SER A 152 -0.61 14.32 -7.46
CA SER A 152 -1.43 14.24 -8.68
C SER A 152 -1.88 12.83 -9.00
N SER A 153 -3.07 12.70 -9.58
CA SER A 153 -3.61 11.40 -9.99
C SER A 153 -2.78 10.76 -11.11
N SER A 154 -2.66 9.43 -11.07
CA SER A 154 -2.05 8.63 -12.13
C SER A 154 -2.78 7.32 -12.35
N VAL A 155 -2.43 6.57 -13.39
CA VAL A 155 -3.00 5.24 -13.66
C VAL A 155 -1.87 4.22 -13.69
N LEU A 156 -1.94 3.25 -12.77
CA LEU A 156 -1.08 2.07 -12.81
C LEU A 156 -1.77 1.01 -13.68
N ARG A 157 -1.16 0.63 -14.79
CA ARG A 157 -1.67 -0.44 -15.66
C ARG A 157 -0.82 -1.70 -15.49
N LEU A 158 -1.45 -2.78 -15.07
CA LEU A 158 -0.83 -4.10 -15.00
C LEU A 158 -1.29 -4.94 -16.18
N ARG A 159 -0.35 -5.57 -16.87
CA ARG A 159 -0.62 -6.44 -18.04
C ARG A 159 0.07 -7.78 -17.86
N SER A 160 -0.64 -8.85 -18.13
CA SER A 160 -0.08 -10.19 -18.05
C SER A 160 0.98 -10.40 -19.13
N LEU A 161 2.10 -11.01 -18.74
CA LEU A 161 3.15 -11.46 -19.65
C LEU A 161 2.72 -12.67 -20.50
N ARG A 162 1.67 -13.40 -20.07
CA ARG A 162 1.20 -14.63 -20.73
C ARG A 162 0.04 -14.37 -21.68
N ASP A 163 -0.93 -13.57 -21.25
CA ASP A 163 -2.06 -13.17 -22.08
C ASP A 163 -2.18 -11.64 -22.10
N PRO A 164 -1.72 -10.97 -23.17
CA PRO A 164 -1.76 -9.52 -23.24
C PRO A 164 -3.17 -8.91 -23.24
N ARG A 165 -4.23 -9.72 -23.34
CA ARG A 165 -5.63 -9.29 -23.16
C ARG A 165 -5.99 -9.15 -21.67
N ASP A 166 -5.35 -9.94 -20.81
CA ASP A 166 -5.49 -9.83 -19.36
C ASP A 166 -4.73 -8.59 -18.87
N HIS A 167 -5.48 -7.57 -18.50
CA HIS A 167 -4.95 -6.35 -17.92
C HIS A 167 -5.90 -5.77 -16.88
N LEU A 168 -5.35 -5.01 -15.95
CA LEU A 168 -6.13 -4.19 -15.04
C LEU A 168 -5.50 -2.80 -14.89
N GLU A 169 -6.34 -1.84 -14.53
CA GLU A 169 -5.95 -0.45 -14.32
C GLU A 169 -6.39 -0.03 -12.93
N LEU A 170 -5.48 0.61 -12.21
CA LEU A 170 -5.70 1.17 -10.89
C LEU A 170 -5.64 2.69 -11.01
N LEU A 171 -6.71 3.37 -10.63
CA LEU A 171 -6.71 4.82 -10.50
C LEU A 171 -6.06 5.20 -9.18
N LEU A 172 -4.90 5.86 -9.27
CA LEU A 172 -4.10 6.27 -8.13
C LEU A 172 -4.29 7.76 -7.88
N GLU A 173 -5.33 8.10 -7.13
CA GLU A 173 -5.59 9.49 -6.72
C GLU A 173 -4.61 9.94 -5.63
N PRO A 174 -4.38 11.26 -5.45
CA PRO A 174 -3.61 11.77 -4.33
C PRO A 174 -4.16 11.25 -3.00
N GLY A 175 -3.27 10.78 -2.14
CA GLY A 175 -3.60 10.18 -0.86
C GLY A 175 -4.02 8.71 -0.93
N SER A 176 -4.06 8.08 -2.11
CA SER A 176 -4.42 6.66 -2.23
C SER A 176 -3.25 5.72 -1.92
N LEU A 177 -3.58 4.55 -1.38
CA LEU A 177 -2.66 3.42 -1.20
C LEU A 177 -3.03 2.31 -2.17
N TYR A 178 -2.11 1.90 -3.05
CA TYR A 178 -2.27 0.66 -3.80
C TYR A 178 -1.45 -0.47 -3.18
N VAL A 179 -1.94 -1.70 -3.31
CA VAL A 179 -1.28 -2.91 -2.84
C VAL A 179 -1.32 -3.98 -3.92
N LEU A 180 -0.17 -4.58 -4.21
CA LEU A 180 0.01 -5.71 -5.13
C LEU A 180 0.64 -6.89 -4.38
N ARG A 181 0.11 -8.10 -4.57
CA ARG A 181 0.55 -9.36 -3.95
C ARG A 181 0.72 -10.48 -4.97
#